data_AF-A0A942NGJ2-F1
#
_entry.id   AF-A0A942NGJ2-F1
#
_cell.length_a   1.000
_cell.length_b   1.000
_cell.length_c   1.000
_cell.angle_alpha   90.00
_cell.angle_beta   90.00
_cell.angle_gamma   90.00
#
_symmetry.space_group_name_H-M   'P 1'
#
loop_
_entity.id
_entity.type
_entity.pdbx_description
1 polymer ?
#
loop_
_entity_poly.entity_id
_entity_poly.type
_entity_poly.pdbx_seq_one_letter_code
_entity_poly.pdbx_strand_id
1 'polypeptide(L)'
;MVQDISIRNKFIIDFIMQNPECSSKKIHESMSQEVSYATLKRALSELQKNQLISTLGTGKSTKYIISKSYHVLYPINSDKYFSLEIDERKINSTFNFKLLQETLYGINLFTDDELAFLESLQKKFTQNIKALNKNEYSKELERLAIDLSWKSSQIEGNTYSLLETERLLKDKETTTGKTKDEATMILNHKAALDFIIEHPEIIEPLKSSTIENIHSILIQELNIKKNIRNSRVGISGTNYKPLDNQFQIKEALNDLCNLVNKRNNVFEKAFLVLLLISYIQPFADGNKRTARIISNAILIYNKHCPISFRTVDSIEYKKTMLIFYEQSNISAFKNIFINQFEFAVNTYF
;
A
#
# COMPACT_ATOMS: atom_id res chain seq x y z
N MET A 1 1.57 10.99 -11.21
CA MET A 1 1.69 12.38 -10.73
C MET A 1 1.04 12.46 -9.36
N VAL A 2 1.80 12.74 -8.30
CA VAL A 2 1.20 13.16 -7.03
C VAL A 2 0.54 14.51 -7.31
N GLN A 3 -0.79 14.59 -7.26
CA GLN A 3 -1.45 15.88 -7.36
C GLN A 3 -1.14 16.67 -6.09
N ASP A 4 -0.17 17.59 -6.18
CA ASP A 4 0.00 18.62 -5.16
C ASP A 4 -1.31 19.38 -5.04
N ILE A 5 -1.81 19.50 -3.82
CA ILE A 5 -3.01 20.28 -3.53
C ILE A 5 -2.75 21.72 -3.96
N SER A 6 -3.66 22.29 -4.75
CA SER A 6 -3.54 23.68 -5.19
C SER A 6 -3.34 24.62 -4.00
N ILE A 7 -2.57 25.69 -4.21
CA ILE A 7 -2.30 26.72 -3.16
C ILE A 7 -3.61 27.17 -2.50
N ARG A 8 -4.67 27.32 -3.31
CA ARG A 8 -6.02 27.64 -2.87
C ARG A 8 -6.60 26.58 -1.92
N ASN A 9 -6.60 25.33 -2.34
CA ASN A 9 -7.17 24.23 -1.55
C ASN A 9 -6.38 24.05 -0.25
N LYS A 10 -5.06 24.26 -0.26
CA LYS A 10 -4.23 24.30 0.93
C LYS A 10 -4.64 25.42 1.89
N PHE A 11 -4.79 26.65 1.39
CA PHE A 11 -5.28 27.78 2.19
C PHE A 11 -6.63 27.49 2.85
N ILE A 12 -7.58 26.91 2.11
CA ILE A 12 -8.91 26.56 2.63
C ILE A 12 -8.78 25.55 3.78
N ILE A 13 -7.96 24.51 3.61
CA ILE A 13 -7.71 23.51 4.65
C ILE A 13 -7.07 24.15 5.88
N ASP A 14 -6.00 24.93 5.70
CA ASP A 14 -5.29 25.60 6.80
C ASP A 14 -6.24 26.53 7.57
N PHE A 15 -7.12 27.23 6.86
CA PHE A 15 -8.13 28.09 7.47
C PHE A 15 -9.17 27.29 8.28
N ILE A 16 -9.69 26.17 7.74
CA ILE A 16 -10.64 25.30 8.45
C ILE A 16 -9.99 24.65 9.68
N MET A 17 -8.71 24.29 9.61
CA MET A 17 -7.96 23.78 10.77
C MET A 17 -7.89 24.80 11.91
N GLN A 18 -7.64 26.07 11.58
CA GLN A 18 -7.55 27.15 12.56
C GLN A 18 -8.94 27.64 13.02
N ASN A 19 -9.95 27.46 12.18
CA ASN A 19 -11.34 27.88 12.43
C ASN A 19 -12.32 26.73 12.18
N PRO A 20 -12.36 25.70 13.05
CA PRO A 20 -13.34 24.63 12.92
C PRO A 20 -14.77 25.17 12.89
N GLU A 21 -15.67 24.45 12.22
CA GLU A 21 -17.09 24.80 12.12
C GLU A 21 -17.37 26.15 11.43
N CYS A 22 -16.47 26.60 10.55
CA CYS A 22 -16.66 27.83 9.80
C CYS A 22 -17.63 27.65 8.61
N SER A 23 -18.32 28.73 8.25
CA SER A 23 -19.18 28.77 7.07
C SER A 23 -18.36 29.08 5.82
N SER A 24 -18.87 28.72 4.64
CA SER A 24 -18.24 29.11 3.37
C SER A 24 -18.14 30.62 3.18
N LYS A 25 -19.03 31.40 3.79
CA LYS A 25 -18.94 32.88 3.79
C LYS A 25 -17.70 33.33 4.56
N LYS A 26 -17.47 32.81 5.77
CA LYS A 26 -16.30 33.16 6.59
C LYS A 26 -14.99 32.74 5.91
N ILE A 27 -14.97 31.60 5.22
CA ILE A 27 -13.82 31.16 4.41
C ILE A 27 -13.60 32.11 3.23
N HIS A 28 -14.66 32.55 2.55
CA HIS A 28 -14.53 33.47 1.42
C HIS A 28 -13.99 34.84 1.84
N GLU A 29 -14.47 35.38 2.96
CA GLU A 29 -14.03 36.67 3.52
C GLU A 29 -12.55 36.68 3.94
N SER A 30 -11.97 35.51 4.26
CA SER A 30 -10.54 35.41 4.58
C SER A 30 -9.63 35.28 3.36
N MET A 31 -10.19 35.05 2.17
CA MET A 31 -9.45 35.00 0.92
C MET A 31 -9.31 36.39 0.31
N SER A 32 -8.22 36.64 -0.44
CA SER A 32 -8.07 37.88 -1.21
C SER A 32 -9.24 38.04 -2.21
N GLN A 33 -9.60 39.28 -2.56
CA GLN A 33 -10.74 39.63 -3.43
C GLN A 33 -10.70 38.99 -4.83
N GLU A 34 -9.62 38.29 -5.19
CA GLU A 34 -9.40 37.64 -6.48
C GLU A 34 -10.16 36.32 -6.66
N VAL A 35 -10.66 35.69 -5.59
CA VAL A 35 -11.37 34.39 -5.69
C VAL A 35 -12.88 34.59 -5.64
N SER A 36 -13.58 34.22 -6.72
CA SER A 36 -15.05 34.26 -6.74
C SER A 36 -15.67 33.22 -5.82
N TYR A 37 -16.84 33.54 -5.24
CA TYR A 37 -17.56 32.62 -4.34
C TYR A 37 -17.90 31.27 -5.00
N ALA A 38 -18.22 31.28 -6.29
CA ALA A 38 -18.45 30.06 -7.07
C ALA A 38 -17.19 29.17 -7.15
N THR A 39 -16.01 29.79 -7.28
CA THR A 39 -14.73 29.07 -7.30
C THR A 39 -14.42 28.45 -5.94
N LEU A 40 -14.67 29.17 -4.84
CA LEU A 40 -14.58 28.59 -3.49
C LEU A 40 -15.52 27.39 -3.32
N LYS A 41 -16.77 27.50 -3.79
CA LYS A 41 -17.73 26.41 -3.68
C LYS A 41 -17.29 25.15 -4.44
N ARG A 42 -16.70 25.31 -5.63
CA ARG A 42 -16.08 24.19 -6.37
C ARG A 42 -14.93 23.57 -5.58
N ALA A 43 -14.03 24.40 -5.03
CA ALA A 43 -12.90 23.93 -4.22
C ALA A 43 -13.36 23.16 -2.96
N LEU A 44 -14.37 23.66 -2.24
CA LEU A 44 -14.95 22.95 -1.08
C LEU A 44 -15.57 21.61 -1.49
N SER A 45 -16.26 21.57 -2.62
CA SER A 45 -16.83 20.33 -3.16
C SER A 45 -15.74 19.32 -3.53
N GLU A 46 -14.65 19.77 -4.13
CA GLU A 46 -13.48 18.95 -4.47
C GLU A 46 -12.81 18.38 -3.21
N LEU A 47 -12.57 19.22 -2.21
CA LEU A 47 -11.99 18.80 -0.93
C LEU A 47 -12.87 17.79 -0.18
N GLN A 48 -14.19 17.94 -0.26
CA GLN A 48 -15.13 16.99 0.33
C GLN A 48 -15.15 15.68 -0.45
N LYS A 49 -15.14 15.73 -1.79
CA LYS A 49 -15.04 14.56 -2.66
C LYS A 49 -13.76 13.76 -2.38
N ASN A 50 -12.66 14.45 -2.14
CA ASN A 50 -11.37 13.86 -1.76
C ASN A 50 -11.29 13.47 -0.28
N GLN A 51 -12.40 13.55 0.47
CA GLN A 51 -12.50 13.18 1.87
C GLN A 51 -11.48 13.92 2.78
N LEU A 52 -11.10 15.15 2.43
CA LEU A 52 -10.17 15.97 3.21
C LEU A 52 -10.92 16.86 4.22
N ILE A 53 -12.14 17.26 3.88
CA ILE A 53 -13.04 18.00 4.76
C ILE A 53 -14.40 17.32 4.82
N SER A 54 -15.16 17.60 5.87
CA SER A 54 -16.56 17.19 6.00
C SER A 54 -17.44 18.36 6.42
N THR A 55 -18.75 18.16 6.30
CA THR A 55 -19.75 19.20 6.58
C THR A 55 -20.63 18.83 7.78
N LEU A 56 -20.97 19.84 8.57
CA LEU A 56 -22.01 19.77 9.60
C LEU A 56 -23.21 20.62 9.18
N GLY A 57 -24.43 20.13 9.37
CA GLY A 57 -25.66 20.82 8.95
C GLY A 57 -25.89 20.81 7.43
N THR A 58 -26.98 21.42 6.99
CA THR A 58 -27.42 21.40 5.58
C THR A 58 -27.84 22.79 5.09
N GLY A 59 -27.67 23.05 3.79
CA GLY A 59 -28.06 24.30 3.16
C GLY A 59 -27.34 25.52 3.76
N LYS A 60 -28.10 26.47 4.29
CA LYS A 60 -27.54 27.73 4.83
C LYS A 60 -26.77 27.54 6.15
N SER A 61 -27.02 26.45 6.88
CA SER A 61 -26.32 26.13 8.14
C SER A 61 -25.08 25.27 7.95
N THR A 62 -24.70 24.96 6.69
CA THR A 62 -23.52 24.14 6.41
C THR A 62 -22.24 24.80 6.93
N LYS A 63 -21.57 24.07 7.82
CA LYS A 63 -20.26 24.39 8.40
C LYS A 63 -19.24 23.35 7.97
N TYR A 64 -17.97 23.73 7.87
CA TYR A 64 -16.90 22.85 7.42
C TYR A 64 -15.95 22.50 8.56
N ILE A 65 -15.51 21.25 8.60
CA ILE A 65 -14.50 20.72 9.52
C ILE A 65 -13.50 19.85 8.76
N ILE A 66 -12.32 19.60 9.35
CA ILE A 66 -11.38 18.62 8.81
C ILE A 66 -11.95 17.20 8.96
N SER A 67 -11.84 16.40 7.89
CA SER A 67 -12.33 15.02 7.91
C SER A 67 -11.46 14.14 8.80
N LYS A 68 -12.06 13.09 9.39
CA LYS A 68 -11.32 12.06 10.14
C LYS A 68 -10.27 11.34 9.28
N SER A 69 -10.50 11.25 7.97
CA SER A 69 -9.60 10.67 6.99
C SER A 69 -8.46 11.59 6.55
N TYR A 70 -8.47 12.86 6.95
CA TYR A 70 -7.54 13.87 6.45
C TYR A 70 -6.07 13.46 6.60
N HIS A 71 -5.62 13.09 7.80
CA HIS A 71 -4.22 12.75 8.04
C HIS A 71 -3.76 11.51 7.26
N VAL A 72 -4.69 10.61 6.95
CA VAL A 72 -4.43 9.38 6.20
C VAL A 72 -4.37 9.64 4.70
N LEU A 73 -5.23 10.52 4.18
CA LEU A 73 -5.43 10.72 2.73
C LEU A 73 -4.78 11.98 2.16
N TYR A 74 -4.44 12.97 2.99
CA TYR A 74 -3.86 14.22 2.52
C TYR A 74 -2.55 13.95 1.76
N PRO A 75 -2.42 14.41 0.51
CA PRO A 75 -1.20 14.23 -0.28
C PRO A 75 0.04 14.76 0.42
N ILE A 76 1.05 13.91 0.59
CA ILE A 76 2.37 14.29 1.08
C ILE A 76 3.35 14.31 -0.09
N ASN A 77 3.98 15.47 -0.30
CA ASN A 77 5.08 15.60 -1.26
C ASN A 77 6.32 14.88 -0.71
N SER A 78 6.65 13.73 -1.31
CA SER A 78 7.74 12.85 -0.87
C SER A 78 9.09 13.56 -0.90
N ASP A 79 9.40 14.30 -1.96
CA ASP A 79 10.70 14.99 -2.10
C ASP A 79 10.89 16.05 -1.03
N LYS A 80 9.84 16.83 -0.74
CA LYS A 80 9.86 17.78 0.36
C LYS A 80 10.01 17.07 1.71
N TYR A 81 9.31 15.96 1.93
CA TYR A 81 9.36 15.22 3.19
C TYR A 81 10.77 14.65 3.47
N PHE A 82 11.42 14.12 2.44
CA PHE A 82 12.78 13.57 2.52
C PHE A 82 13.90 14.58 2.26
N SER A 83 13.57 15.86 2.08
CA SER A 83 14.58 16.95 2.11
C SER A 83 15.08 17.26 3.52
N LEU A 84 14.35 16.80 4.54
CA LEU A 84 14.73 16.87 5.95
C LEU A 84 15.49 15.61 6.35
N GLU A 85 16.52 15.79 7.19
CA GLU A 85 17.23 14.68 7.79
C GLU A 85 16.33 13.89 8.75
N ILE A 86 16.70 12.64 9.04
CA ILE A 86 15.87 11.69 9.80
C ILE A 86 15.43 12.27 11.16
N ASP A 87 16.32 13.00 11.84
CA ASP A 87 16.07 13.58 13.16
C ASP A 87 15.27 14.88 13.12
N GLU A 88 15.14 15.51 11.95
CA GLU A 88 14.39 16.75 11.75
C GLU A 88 12.92 16.49 11.34
N ARG A 89 12.61 15.26 10.88
CA ARG A 89 11.25 14.89 10.51
C ARG A 89 10.36 14.80 11.74
N LYS A 90 9.18 15.43 11.66
CA LYS A 90 8.11 15.27 12.67
C LYS A 90 7.40 13.95 12.41
N ILE A 91 7.54 12.96 13.28
CA ILE A 91 7.01 11.61 13.06
C ILE A 91 6.17 11.09 14.23
N ASN A 92 5.29 10.15 13.93
CA ASN A 92 4.79 9.17 14.90
C ASN A 92 5.87 8.10 15.09
N SER A 93 6.61 8.17 16.20
CA SER A 93 7.77 7.31 16.43
C SER A 93 7.45 5.89 16.91
N THR A 94 6.18 5.58 17.18
CA THR A 94 5.73 4.28 17.71
C THR A 94 4.49 3.78 16.99
N PHE A 95 4.19 2.49 17.16
CA PHE A 95 3.00 1.87 16.59
C PHE A 95 1.70 2.52 17.09
N ASN A 96 0.82 2.89 16.16
CA ASN A 96 -0.48 3.49 16.45
C ASN A 96 -1.59 2.42 16.43
N PHE A 97 -1.98 1.94 17.61
CA PHE A 97 -3.06 0.94 17.75
C PHE A 97 -4.41 1.45 17.22
N LYS A 98 -4.71 2.75 17.40
CA LYS A 98 -5.95 3.37 16.91
C LYS A 98 -6.03 3.43 15.40
N LEU A 99 -4.89 3.31 14.70
CA LEU A 99 -4.87 3.30 13.24
C LEU A 99 -5.70 2.13 12.69
N LEU A 100 -5.49 0.91 13.19
CA LEU A 100 -6.20 -0.28 12.71
C LEU A 100 -7.62 -0.36 13.29
N GLN A 101 -7.76 -0.08 14.58
CA GLN A 101 -9.00 -0.31 15.33
C GLN A 101 -10.07 0.75 15.07
N GLU A 102 -9.67 2.00 14.79
CA GLU A 102 -10.60 3.13 14.66
C GLU A 102 -10.46 3.81 13.29
N THR A 103 -9.25 4.26 12.96
CA THR A 103 -9.04 5.21 11.85
C THR A 103 -9.27 4.54 10.49
N LEU A 104 -8.57 3.44 10.23
CA LEU A 104 -8.71 2.68 8.99
C LEU A 104 -10.00 1.86 8.95
N TYR A 105 -10.76 1.76 10.04
CA TYR A 105 -12.07 1.10 10.01
C TYR A 105 -13.16 2.00 9.41
N GLY A 106 -13.11 3.30 9.76
CA GLY A 106 -14.18 4.26 9.47
C GLY A 106 -14.01 5.11 8.21
N ILE A 107 -13.02 4.83 7.36
CA ILE A 107 -12.72 5.66 6.17
C ILE A 107 -12.69 4.83 4.90
N ASN A 108 -12.94 5.45 3.75
CA ASN A 108 -12.67 4.84 2.45
C ASN A 108 -11.23 5.17 2.03
N LEU A 109 -10.48 4.18 1.58
CA LEU A 109 -9.04 4.38 1.26
C LEU A 109 -8.86 5.03 -0.11
N PHE A 110 -9.79 4.75 -1.01
CA PHE A 110 -9.85 5.28 -2.36
C PHE A 110 -11.01 6.28 -2.47
N THR A 111 -10.83 7.29 -3.31
CA THR A 111 -11.93 8.14 -3.75
C THR A 111 -12.80 7.41 -4.78
N ASP A 112 -14.02 7.90 -5.01
CA ASP A 112 -14.90 7.30 -6.02
C ASP A 112 -14.28 7.28 -7.43
N ASP A 113 -13.49 8.32 -7.77
CA ASP A 113 -12.80 8.39 -9.06
C ASP A 113 -11.66 7.35 -9.16
N GLU A 114 -10.89 7.19 -8.08
CA GLU A 114 -9.82 6.18 -8.02
C GLU A 114 -10.40 4.76 -8.11
N LEU A 115 -11.51 4.49 -7.43
CA LEU A 115 -12.21 3.20 -7.52
C LEU A 115 -12.78 2.97 -8.92
N ALA A 116 -13.45 3.96 -9.51
CA ALA A 116 -13.98 3.84 -10.86
C ALA A 116 -12.86 3.55 -11.88
N PHE A 117 -11.69 4.18 -11.71
CA PHE A 117 -10.52 3.90 -12.54
C PHE A 117 -10.01 2.47 -12.36
N LEU A 118 -9.79 2.02 -11.12
CA LEU A 118 -9.36 0.64 -10.82
C LEU A 118 -10.35 -0.41 -11.35
N GLU A 119 -11.65 -0.16 -11.21
CA GLU A 119 -12.70 -1.02 -11.75
C GLU A 119 -12.70 -1.06 -13.28
N SER A 120 -12.41 0.07 -13.94
CA SER A 120 -12.27 0.10 -15.40
C SER A 120 -11.10 -0.77 -15.89
N LEU A 121 -9.98 -0.74 -15.17
CA LEU A 121 -8.81 -1.59 -15.43
C LEU A 121 -9.13 -3.06 -15.17
N GLN A 122 -9.83 -3.38 -14.08
CA GLN A 122 -10.24 -4.75 -13.79
C GLN A 122 -11.22 -5.30 -14.84
N LYS A 123 -12.12 -4.47 -15.37
CA LYS A 123 -12.99 -4.83 -16.51
C LYS A 123 -12.17 -5.14 -17.76
N LYS A 124 -11.18 -4.30 -18.07
CA LYS A 124 -10.24 -4.53 -19.18
C LYS A 124 -9.49 -5.86 -19.02
N PHE A 125 -8.89 -6.10 -17.87
CA PHE A 125 -8.25 -7.38 -17.55
C PHE A 125 -9.20 -8.57 -17.76
N THR A 126 -10.43 -8.49 -17.22
CA THR A 126 -11.43 -9.55 -17.35
C THR A 126 -11.83 -9.79 -18.81
N GLN A 127 -11.87 -8.76 -19.65
CA GLN A 127 -12.14 -8.89 -21.08
C GLN A 127 -10.96 -9.56 -21.80
N ASN A 128 -9.73 -9.13 -21.51
CA ASN A 128 -8.55 -9.65 -22.16
C ASN A 128 -8.33 -11.14 -21.86
N ILE A 129 -8.45 -11.55 -20.60
CA ILE A 129 -8.27 -12.97 -20.22
C ILE A 129 -9.34 -13.91 -20.82
N LYS A 130 -10.51 -13.40 -21.23
CA LYS A 130 -11.52 -14.20 -21.94
C LYS A 130 -11.09 -14.55 -23.37
N ALA A 131 -10.22 -13.75 -23.98
CA ALA A 131 -9.66 -14.02 -25.30
C ALA A 131 -8.48 -15.00 -25.26
N LEU A 132 -7.89 -15.22 -24.07
CA LEU A 132 -6.75 -16.12 -23.88
C LEU A 132 -7.21 -17.55 -23.63
N ASN A 133 -6.52 -18.51 -24.23
CA ASN A 133 -6.62 -19.90 -23.81
C ASN A 133 -5.81 -20.14 -22.52
N LYS A 134 -6.00 -21.32 -21.89
CA LYS A 134 -5.34 -21.67 -20.62
C LYS A 134 -3.81 -21.56 -20.70
N ASN A 135 -3.20 -21.95 -21.82
CA ASN A 135 -1.74 -21.93 -21.98
C ASN A 135 -1.23 -20.50 -22.14
N GLU A 136 -1.93 -19.64 -22.87
CA GLU A 136 -1.59 -18.22 -23.02
C GLU A 136 -1.70 -17.49 -21.68
N TYR A 137 -2.81 -17.66 -20.96
CA TYR A 137 -2.97 -17.09 -19.63
C TYR A 137 -1.87 -17.55 -18.66
N SER A 138 -1.53 -18.83 -18.68
CA SER A 138 -0.45 -19.38 -17.84
C SER A 138 0.91 -18.78 -18.19
N LYS A 139 1.19 -18.48 -19.46
CA LYS A 139 2.45 -17.85 -19.89
C LYS A 139 2.56 -16.41 -19.39
N GLU A 140 1.48 -15.63 -19.47
CA GLU A 140 1.47 -14.25 -18.98
C GLU A 140 1.56 -14.20 -17.45
N LEU A 141 0.89 -15.13 -16.76
CA LEU A 141 1.01 -15.26 -15.31
C LEU A 141 2.43 -15.66 -14.89
N GLU A 142 3.09 -16.56 -15.62
CA GLU A 142 4.48 -16.94 -15.35
C GLU A 142 5.44 -15.76 -15.58
N ARG A 143 5.23 -14.97 -16.64
CA ARG A 143 6.00 -13.75 -16.89
C ARG A 143 5.86 -12.74 -15.75
N LEU A 144 4.62 -12.50 -15.29
CA LEU A 144 4.35 -11.67 -14.11
C LEU A 144 5.02 -12.23 -12.86
N ALA A 145 5.01 -13.55 -12.68
CA ALA A 145 5.58 -14.23 -11.52
C ALA A 145 7.10 -14.06 -11.43
N ILE A 146 7.79 -14.17 -12.56
CA ILE A 146 9.23 -13.89 -12.69
C ILE A 146 9.49 -12.42 -12.31
N ASP A 147 8.76 -11.49 -12.93
CA ASP A 147 8.94 -10.05 -12.69
C ASP A 147 8.70 -9.67 -11.23
N LEU A 148 7.65 -10.23 -10.61
CA LEU A 148 7.35 -10.00 -9.20
C LEU A 148 8.44 -10.59 -8.29
N SER A 149 8.92 -11.80 -8.58
CA SER A 149 9.94 -12.46 -7.75
C SER A 149 11.28 -11.73 -7.79
N TRP A 150 11.68 -11.28 -8.99
CA TRP A 150 12.83 -10.41 -9.18
C TRP A 150 12.64 -9.09 -8.43
N LYS A 151 11.55 -8.37 -8.72
CA LYS A 151 11.37 -7.01 -8.24
C LYS A 151 11.19 -6.93 -6.74
N SER A 152 10.42 -7.86 -6.17
CA SER A 152 10.23 -7.98 -4.72
C SER A 152 11.56 -8.22 -4.01
N SER A 153 12.46 -9.02 -4.59
CA SER A 153 13.79 -9.26 -4.01
C SER A 153 14.70 -8.04 -4.20
N GLN A 154 14.68 -7.39 -5.37
CA GLN A 154 15.45 -6.18 -5.67
C GLN A 154 15.12 -5.04 -4.70
N ILE A 155 13.84 -4.85 -4.35
CA ILE A 155 13.43 -3.83 -3.37
C ILE A 155 14.10 -4.06 -2.01
N GLU A 156 14.32 -5.32 -1.62
CA GLU A 156 15.03 -5.69 -0.37
C GLU A 156 16.56 -5.67 -0.51
N GLY A 157 17.11 -5.26 -1.67
CA GLY A 157 18.55 -5.12 -1.89
C GLY A 157 19.21 -6.29 -2.63
N ASN A 158 18.43 -7.25 -3.14
CA ASN A 158 18.96 -8.33 -3.97
C ASN A 158 19.56 -7.78 -5.27
N THR A 159 20.72 -8.27 -5.67
CA THR A 159 21.49 -7.73 -6.78
C THR A 159 21.28 -8.46 -8.11
N TYR A 160 20.46 -9.50 -8.16
CA TYR A 160 20.11 -10.15 -9.43
C TYR A 160 19.43 -9.16 -10.39
N SER A 161 19.85 -9.19 -11.64
CA SER A 161 19.11 -8.61 -12.75
C SER A 161 17.91 -9.48 -13.13
N LEU A 162 17.02 -8.93 -13.95
CA LEU A 162 15.86 -9.67 -14.43
C LEU A 162 16.27 -10.88 -15.28
N LEU A 163 17.27 -10.75 -16.16
CA LEU A 163 17.74 -11.84 -17.01
C LEU A 163 18.41 -12.96 -16.19
N GLU A 164 19.21 -12.60 -15.19
CA GLU A 164 19.79 -13.58 -14.25
C GLU A 164 18.70 -14.30 -13.44
N THR A 165 17.61 -13.59 -13.09
CA THR A 165 16.45 -14.18 -12.40
C THR A 165 15.70 -15.15 -13.29
N GLU A 166 15.48 -14.81 -14.56
CA GLU A 166 14.87 -15.71 -15.53
C GLU A 166 15.66 -17.01 -15.68
N ARG A 167 16.98 -16.90 -15.84
CA ARG A 167 17.90 -18.05 -15.92
C ARG A 167 17.87 -18.89 -14.65
N LEU A 168 17.88 -18.27 -13.47
CA LEU A 168 17.77 -18.98 -12.19
C LEU A 168 16.45 -19.75 -12.07
N LEU A 169 15.33 -19.15 -12.45
CA LEU A 169 14.00 -19.76 -12.28
C LEU A 169 13.75 -20.89 -13.30
N LYS A 170 14.12 -20.67 -14.56
CA LYS A 170 13.86 -21.60 -15.68
C LYS A 170 14.90 -22.72 -15.77
N ASP A 171 16.18 -22.36 -15.69
CA ASP A 171 17.29 -23.29 -15.97
C ASP A 171 17.92 -23.84 -14.68
N LYS A 172 17.51 -23.33 -13.51
CA LYS A 172 18.07 -23.67 -12.19
C LYS A 172 19.57 -23.35 -12.07
N GLU A 173 20.06 -22.42 -12.88
CA GLU A 173 21.46 -22.01 -12.91
C GLU A 173 21.68 -20.76 -12.05
N THR A 174 22.61 -20.85 -11.09
CA THR A 174 23.03 -19.69 -10.29
C THR A 174 23.97 -18.80 -11.09
N THR A 175 24.08 -17.53 -10.69
CA THR A 175 24.95 -16.56 -11.34
C THR A 175 26.23 -16.37 -10.54
N THR A 176 27.38 -16.36 -11.22
CA THR A 176 28.68 -16.13 -10.61
C THR A 176 28.72 -14.78 -9.88
N GLY A 177 29.25 -14.77 -8.65
CA GLY A 177 29.36 -13.55 -7.84
C GLY A 177 28.09 -13.19 -7.05
N LYS A 178 27.01 -13.98 -7.15
CA LYS A 178 25.82 -13.84 -6.31
C LYS A 178 25.86 -14.80 -5.13
N THR A 179 25.28 -14.38 -4.00
CA THR A 179 25.22 -15.22 -2.80
C THR A 179 24.14 -16.30 -2.93
N LYS A 180 24.28 -17.39 -2.15
CA LYS A 180 23.24 -18.42 -2.06
C LYS A 180 21.92 -17.80 -1.56
N ASP A 181 22.00 -16.96 -0.53
CA ASP A 181 20.81 -16.32 0.06
C ASP A 181 20.06 -15.46 -0.95
N GLU A 182 20.75 -14.71 -1.82
CA GLU A 182 20.10 -13.95 -2.90
C GLU A 182 19.35 -14.85 -3.88
N ALA A 183 19.94 -15.97 -4.30
CA ALA A 183 19.26 -16.93 -5.17
C ALA A 183 18.05 -17.57 -4.46
N THR A 184 18.24 -17.98 -3.21
CA THR A 184 17.18 -18.58 -2.37
C THR A 184 16.02 -17.62 -2.14
N MET A 185 16.28 -16.31 -1.93
CA MET A 185 15.21 -15.31 -1.80
C MET A 185 14.28 -15.27 -3.02
N ILE A 186 14.84 -15.35 -4.23
CA ILE A 186 14.08 -15.34 -5.49
C ILE A 186 13.30 -16.65 -5.66
N LEU A 187 13.96 -17.79 -5.42
CA LEU A 187 13.34 -19.12 -5.52
C LEU A 187 12.17 -19.26 -4.53
N ASN A 188 12.35 -18.83 -3.28
CA ASN A 188 11.31 -18.85 -2.27
C ASN A 188 10.16 -17.92 -2.63
N HIS A 189 10.45 -16.77 -3.22
CA HIS A 189 9.40 -15.84 -3.66
C HIS A 189 8.55 -16.43 -4.78
N LYS A 190 9.19 -17.10 -5.75
CA LYS A 190 8.48 -17.84 -6.80
C LYS A 190 7.66 -18.98 -6.22
N ALA A 191 8.23 -19.77 -5.31
CA ALA A 191 7.53 -20.87 -4.64
C ALA A 191 6.30 -20.38 -3.83
N ALA A 192 6.42 -19.24 -3.14
CA ALA A 192 5.30 -18.64 -2.42
C ALA A 192 4.19 -18.16 -3.37
N LEU A 193 4.56 -17.66 -4.55
CA LEU A 193 3.61 -17.25 -5.57
C LEU A 193 2.90 -18.45 -6.21
N ASP A 194 3.64 -19.51 -6.53
CA ASP A 194 3.07 -20.75 -7.06
C ASP A 194 2.09 -21.37 -6.05
N PHE A 195 2.46 -21.37 -4.77
CA PHE A 195 1.59 -21.84 -3.68
C PHE A 195 0.25 -21.08 -3.60
N ILE A 196 0.23 -19.75 -3.71
CA ILE A 196 -1.03 -18.98 -3.66
C ILE A 196 -1.86 -19.10 -4.94
N ILE A 197 -1.24 -19.49 -6.06
CA ILE A 197 -1.94 -19.77 -7.33
C ILE A 197 -2.58 -21.15 -7.28
N GLU A 198 -1.90 -22.14 -6.71
CA GLU A 198 -2.40 -23.51 -6.54
C GLU A 198 -3.45 -23.63 -5.44
N HIS A 199 -3.32 -22.83 -4.38
CA HIS A 199 -4.19 -22.85 -3.19
C HIS A 199 -4.78 -21.46 -2.89
N PRO A 200 -5.56 -20.85 -3.81
CA PRO A 200 -6.07 -19.49 -3.62
C PRO A 200 -7.01 -19.36 -2.41
N GLU A 201 -7.70 -20.44 -2.02
CA GLU A 201 -8.67 -20.46 -0.93
C GLU A 201 -8.09 -20.21 0.47
N ILE A 202 -6.77 -20.32 0.65
CA ILE A 202 -6.11 -20.14 1.95
C ILE A 202 -6.28 -18.72 2.51
N ILE A 203 -6.64 -17.75 1.64
CA ILE A 203 -6.69 -16.32 1.96
C ILE A 203 -8.07 -15.86 2.42
N GLU A 204 -9.11 -16.69 2.33
CA GLU A 204 -10.49 -16.31 2.67
C GLU A 204 -11.12 -17.31 3.67
N PRO A 205 -11.38 -16.89 4.93
CA PRO A 205 -11.02 -15.60 5.51
C PRO A 205 -9.50 -15.49 5.76
N LEU A 206 -8.95 -14.28 5.71
CA LEU A 206 -7.55 -14.02 6.03
C LEU A 206 -7.31 -14.30 7.53
N LYS A 207 -6.29 -15.11 7.83
CA LYS A 207 -5.89 -15.46 9.20
C LYS A 207 -4.41 -15.18 9.42
N SER A 208 -4.04 -14.90 10.66
CA SER A 208 -2.63 -14.77 11.06
C SER A 208 -1.82 -16.02 10.72
N SER A 209 -2.39 -17.21 10.88
CA SER A 209 -1.76 -18.47 10.47
C SER A 209 -1.44 -18.54 8.97
N THR A 210 -2.30 -17.99 8.09
CA THR A 210 -2.03 -17.92 6.65
C THR A 210 -0.82 -17.02 6.36
N ILE A 211 -0.71 -15.90 7.06
CA ILE A 211 0.42 -14.97 6.96
C ILE A 211 1.73 -15.66 7.42
N GLU A 212 1.69 -16.39 8.54
CA GLU A 212 2.84 -17.16 9.05
C GLU A 212 3.26 -18.31 8.12
N ASN A 213 2.30 -19.00 7.50
CA ASN A 213 2.58 -20.08 6.55
C ASN A 213 3.27 -19.54 5.29
N ILE A 214 2.76 -18.45 4.71
CA ILE A 214 3.37 -17.81 3.55
C ILE A 214 4.76 -17.25 3.89
N HIS A 215 4.93 -16.65 5.07
CA HIS A 215 6.24 -16.24 5.55
C HIS A 215 7.21 -17.42 5.64
N SER A 216 6.77 -18.56 6.14
CA SER A 216 7.61 -19.76 6.26
C SER A 216 8.14 -20.27 4.93
N ILE A 217 7.36 -20.15 3.84
CA ILE A 217 7.83 -20.45 2.47
C ILE A 217 8.89 -19.43 2.05
N LEU A 218 8.62 -18.14 2.27
CA LEU A 218 9.51 -17.04 1.87
C LEU A 218 10.89 -17.08 2.54
N ILE A 219 10.98 -17.64 3.75
CA ILE A 219 12.22 -17.72 4.52
C ILE A 219 12.86 -19.11 4.54
N GLN A 220 12.35 -20.06 3.76
CA GLN A 220 12.91 -21.41 3.69
C GLN A 220 14.42 -21.36 3.34
N GLU A 221 15.24 -22.08 4.09
CA GLU A 221 16.71 -22.10 3.94
C GLU A 221 17.43 -20.74 4.09
N LEU A 222 16.71 -19.68 4.44
CA LEU A 222 17.31 -18.44 4.93
C LEU A 222 17.45 -18.59 6.44
N ASN A 223 18.57 -18.12 7.01
CA ASN A 223 18.84 -18.19 8.45
C ASN A 223 17.98 -17.18 9.25
N ILE A 224 16.66 -17.28 9.10
CA ILE A 224 15.64 -16.39 9.66
C ILE A 224 14.73 -17.21 10.57
N LYS A 225 14.41 -16.67 11.76
CA LYS A 225 13.51 -17.32 12.70
C LYS A 225 12.07 -17.35 12.14
N LYS A 226 11.44 -18.52 12.22
CA LYS A 226 10.01 -18.73 11.91
C LYS A 226 9.11 -18.16 13.01
N ASN A 227 7.84 -17.99 12.66
CA ASN A 227 6.75 -17.51 13.52
C ASN A 227 6.90 -16.04 13.94
N ILE A 228 5.89 -15.52 14.63
CA ILE A 228 5.90 -14.17 15.20
C ILE A 228 7.13 -13.97 16.09
N ARG A 229 7.90 -12.91 15.83
CA ARG A 229 9.14 -12.63 16.56
C ARG A 229 8.89 -12.28 18.03
N ASN A 230 9.88 -12.58 18.86
CA ASN A 230 9.95 -12.22 20.27
C ASN A 230 11.15 -11.29 20.59
N SER A 231 11.68 -10.63 19.56
CA SER A 231 12.84 -9.73 19.66
C SER A 231 12.55 -8.42 18.93
N ARG A 232 13.30 -7.37 19.28
CA ARG A 232 13.21 -6.05 18.65
C ARG A 232 13.77 -6.08 17.24
N VAL A 233 13.18 -5.27 16.36
CA VAL A 233 13.68 -4.99 15.01
C VAL A 233 13.68 -3.49 14.78
N GLY A 234 14.68 -3.01 14.02
CA GLY A 234 14.73 -1.65 13.51
C GLY A 234 14.33 -1.61 12.03
N ILE A 235 13.95 -0.44 11.56
CA ILE A 235 13.72 -0.17 10.14
C ILE A 235 14.73 0.90 9.73
N SER A 236 15.62 0.58 8.79
CA SER A 236 16.61 1.53 8.30
C SER A 236 15.94 2.76 7.66
N GLY A 237 16.50 3.93 7.92
CA GLY A 237 16.06 5.20 7.34
C GLY A 237 14.94 5.92 8.10
N THR A 238 14.54 5.42 9.28
CA THR A 238 13.49 6.02 10.11
C THR A 238 13.74 5.86 11.61
N ASN A 239 13.22 6.81 12.40
CA ASN A 239 13.16 6.72 13.85
C ASN A 239 11.89 6.02 14.37
N TYR A 240 11.02 5.55 13.46
CA TYR A 240 9.84 4.75 13.81
C TYR A 240 10.23 3.40 14.42
N LYS A 241 9.57 3.05 15.53
CA LYS A 241 9.76 1.78 16.24
C LYS A 241 8.49 0.93 16.14
N PRO A 242 8.55 -0.24 15.46
CA PRO A 242 7.43 -1.17 15.44
C PRO A 242 7.25 -1.83 16.82
N LEU A 243 6.15 -2.57 16.98
CA LEU A 243 5.86 -3.34 18.20
C LEU A 243 7.02 -4.27 18.56
N ASP A 244 7.37 -4.41 19.83
CA ASP A 244 8.43 -5.34 20.27
C ASP A 244 7.91 -6.51 21.14
N ASN A 245 6.68 -6.41 21.62
CA ASN A 245 6.01 -7.45 22.40
C ASN A 245 5.28 -8.45 21.49
N GLN A 246 5.63 -9.74 21.63
CA GLN A 246 5.06 -10.82 20.80
C GLN A 246 3.52 -10.91 20.89
N PHE A 247 2.93 -10.66 22.05
CA PHE A 247 1.47 -10.68 22.24
C PHE A 247 0.80 -9.52 21.51
N GLN A 248 1.36 -8.31 21.61
CA GLN A 248 0.85 -7.14 20.89
C GLN A 248 0.99 -7.29 19.38
N ILE A 249 2.09 -7.90 18.90
CA ILE A 249 2.26 -8.19 17.47
C ILE A 249 1.16 -9.16 16.99
N LYS A 250 0.89 -10.21 17.77
CA LYS A 250 -0.17 -11.18 17.45
C LYS A 250 -1.56 -10.54 17.46
N GLU A 251 -1.84 -9.69 18.44
CA GLU A 251 -3.07 -8.90 18.52
C GLU A 251 -3.22 -7.99 17.29
N ALA A 252 -2.19 -7.21 16.96
CA ALA A 252 -2.21 -6.33 15.79
C ALA A 252 -2.37 -7.08 14.46
N LEU A 253 -1.80 -8.29 14.33
CA LEU A 253 -2.04 -9.15 13.18
C LEU A 253 -3.48 -9.64 13.10
N ASN A 254 -4.09 -10.00 14.23
CA ASN A 254 -5.49 -10.40 14.27
C ASN A 254 -6.42 -9.22 13.94
N ASP A 255 -6.10 -8.02 14.45
CA ASP A 255 -6.82 -6.78 14.13
C ASP A 255 -6.73 -6.44 12.64
N LEU A 256 -5.53 -6.60 12.05
CA LEU A 256 -5.35 -6.50 10.60
C LEU A 256 -6.26 -7.48 9.85
N CYS A 257 -6.24 -8.76 10.23
CA CYS A 257 -7.06 -9.78 9.58
C CYS A 257 -8.55 -9.42 9.70
N ASN A 258 -9.01 -9.00 10.88
CA ASN A 258 -10.38 -8.58 11.11
C ASN A 258 -10.77 -7.37 10.26
N LEU A 259 -9.90 -6.37 10.17
CA LEU A 259 -10.10 -5.19 9.34
C LEU A 259 -10.27 -5.59 7.86
N VAL A 260 -9.35 -6.39 7.33
CA VAL A 260 -9.35 -6.83 5.93
C VAL A 260 -10.58 -7.69 5.63
N ASN A 261 -10.92 -8.65 6.48
CA ASN A 261 -12.07 -9.53 6.27
C ASN A 261 -13.41 -8.78 6.30
N LYS A 262 -13.49 -7.66 7.03
CA LYS A 262 -14.68 -6.80 7.07
C LYS A 262 -14.81 -5.85 5.88
N ARG A 263 -13.74 -5.64 5.11
CA ARG A 263 -13.81 -4.82 3.89
C ARG A 263 -14.52 -5.59 2.79
N ASN A 264 -15.35 -4.88 2.02
CA ASN A 264 -16.00 -5.45 0.83
C ASN A 264 -15.16 -5.28 -0.43
N ASN A 265 -14.45 -4.15 -0.54
CA ASN A 265 -13.69 -3.82 -1.75
C ASN A 265 -12.35 -4.58 -1.79
N VAL A 266 -12.11 -5.31 -2.89
CA VAL A 266 -10.91 -6.15 -3.07
C VAL A 266 -9.63 -5.31 -3.12
N PHE A 267 -9.66 -4.13 -3.75
CA PHE A 267 -8.51 -3.23 -3.81
C PHE A 267 -8.15 -2.72 -2.41
N GLU A 268 -9.14 -2.37 -1.59
CA GLU A 268 -8.89 -2.00 -0.18
C GLU A 268 -8.26 -3.16 0.59
N LYS A 269 -8.81 -4.37 0.46
CA LYS A 269 -8.24 -5.58 1.09
C LYS A 269 -6.76 -5.76 0.72
N ALA A 270 -6.45 -5.77 -0.58
CA ALA A 270 -5.11 -5.99 -1.10
C ALA A 270 -4.13 -4.86 -0.73
N PHE A 271 -4.60 -3.62 -0.71
CA PHE A 271 -3.78 -2.46 -0.34
C PHE A 271 -3.47 -2.40 1.16
N LEU A 272 -4.45 -2.74 2.02
CA LEU A 272 -4.29 -2.74 3.47
C LEU A 272 -3.21 -3.73 3.93
N VAL A 273 -3.24 -4.97 3.44
CA VAL A 273 -2.23 -5.98 3.83
C VAL A 273 -0.82 -5.60 3.43
N LEU A 274 -0.68 -4.94 2.27
CA LEU A 274 0.62 -4.50 1.74
C LEU A 274 1.31 -3.49 2.67
N LEU A 275 0.52 -2.56 3.21
CA LEU A 275 0.96 -1.54 4.16
C LEU A 275 1.11 -2.09 5.58
N LEU A 276 0.08 -2.76 6.09
CA LEU A 276 -0.05 -3.04 7.51
C LEU A 276 0.80 -4.21 8.00
N ILE A 277 1.04 -5.25 7.19
CA ILE A 277 2.03 -6.28 7.53
C ILE A 277 3.41 -5.64 7.66
N SER A 278 3.73 -4.74 6.73
CA SER A 278 4.97 -3.97 6.73
C SER A 278 5.04 -2.96 7.90
N TYR A 279 3.94 -2.45 8.40
CA TYR A 279 3.92 -1.56 9.57
C TYR A 279 4.05 -2.32 10.89
N ILE A 280 3.36 -3.45 11.03
CA ILE A 280 3.42 -4.31 12.22
C ILE A 280 4.81 -4.94 12.39
N GLN A 281 5.49 -5.27 11.28
CA GLN A 281 6.75 -6.03 11.27
C GLN A 281 6.67 -7.32 12.12
N PRO A 282 5.76 -8.25 11.83
CA PRO A 282 5.54 -9.42 12.70
C PRO A 282 6.70 -10.42 12.78
N PHE A 283 7.58 -10.43 11.79
CA PHE A 283 8.67 -11.40 11.65
C PHE A 283 10.05 -10.74 11.82
N ALA A 284 11.07 -11.55 12.08
CA ALA A 284 12.45 -11.09 12.22
C ALA A 284 12.98 -10.48 10.91
N ASP A 285 12.61 -11.05 9.76
CA ASP A 285 12.83 -10.52 8.42
C ASP A 285 11.78 -11.08 7.45
N GLY A 286 11.66 -10.53 6.24
CA GLY A 286 10.74 -10.99 5.20
C GLY A 286 9.38 -10.30 5.19
N ASN A 287 9.11 -9.39 6.13
CA ASN A 287 7.80 -8.74 6.32
C ASN A 287 7.23 -8.12 5.04
N LYS A 288 8.04 -7.38 4.27
CA LYS A 288 7.59 -6.67 3.06
C LYS A 288 7.35 -7.64 1.89
N ARG A 289 8.16 -8.70 1.78
CA ARG A 289 7.97 -9.79 0.81
C ARG A 289 6.67 -10.55 1.12
N THR A 290 6.42 -10.87 2.38
CA THR A 290 5.14 -11.47 2.83
C THR A 290 3.97 -10.57 2.49
N ALA A 291 4.07 -9.27 2.74
CA ALA A 291 3.02 -8.30 2.41
C ALA A 291 2.67 -8.28 0.91
N ARG A 292 3.67 -8.34 0.02
CA ARG A 292 3.49 -8.40 -1.44
C ARG A 292 2.84 -9.70 -1.91
N ILE A 293 3.21 -10.85 -1.34
CA ILE A 293 2.57 -12.14 -1.65
C ILE A 293 1.12 -12.17 -1.15
N ILE A 294 0.86 -11.76 0.09
CA ILE A 294 -0.49 -11.74 0.68
C ILE A 294 -1.42 -10.79 -0.09
N SER A 295 -0.91 -9.62 -0.50
CA SER A 295 -1.65 -8.68 -1.37
C SER A 295 -2.06 -9.34 -2.69
N ASN A 296 -1.13 -10.04 -3.35
CA ASN A 296 -1.42 -10.78 -4.58
C ASN A 296 -2.34 -11.98 -4.36
N ALA A 297 -2.25 -12.68 -3.22
CA ALA A 297 -3.15 -13.78 -2.89
C ALA A 297 -4.62 -13.31 -2.83
N ILE A 298 -4.86 -12.15 -2.20
CA ILE A 298 -6.18 -11.52 -2.17
C ILE A 298 -6.67 -11.20 -3.58
N LEU A 299 -5.82 -10.60 -4.42
CA LEU A 299 -6.18 -10.28 -5.81
C LEU A 299 -6.52 -11.55 -6.60
N ILE A 300 -5.65 -12.56 -6.55
CA ILE A 300 -5.79 -13.83 -7.30
C ILE A 300 -7.06 -14.58 -6.86
N TYR A 301 -7.30 -14.74 -5.56
CA TYR A 301 -8.51 -15.40 -5.04
C TYR A 301 -9.79 -14.74 -5.54
N ASN A 302 -9.79 -13.41 -5.60
CA ASN A 302 -10.92 -12.61 -6.09
C ASN A 302 -10.91 -12.42 -7.62
N LYS A 303 -10.07 -13.15 -8.38
CA LYS A 303 -9.94 -13.07 -9.84
C LYS A 303 -9.60 -11.66 -10.35
N HIS A 304 -8.89 -10.89 -9.55
CA HIS A 304 -8.33 -9.61 -9.92
C HIS A 304 -6.91 -9.77 -10.49
N CYS A 305 -6.50 -8.83 -11.35
CA CYS A 305 -5.15 -8.84 -11.89
C CYS A 305 -4.11 -8.75 -10.76
N PRO A 306 -3.13 -9.66 -10.67
CA PRO A 306 -2.02 -9.53 -9.74
C PRO A 306 -1.07 -8.38 -10.15
N ILE A 307 -0.21 -7.95 -9.23
CA ILE A 307 0.69 -6.80 -9.36
C ILE A 307 2.15 -7.26 -9.25
N SER A 308 2.98 -6.87 -10.22
CA SER A 308 4.42 -7.22 -10.29
C SER A 308 5.37 -6.22 -9.62
N PHE A 309 4.94 -4.96 -9.44
CA PHE A 309 5.80 -3.83 -9.03
C PHE A 309 6.97 -3.52 -9.98
N ARG A 310 7.04 -4.14 -11.17
CA ARG A 310 8.22 -4.17 -12.07
C ARG A 310 8.82 -2.78 -12.31
N THR A 311 7.98 -1.78 -12.52
CA THR A 311 8.40 -0.41 -12.88
C THR A 311 8.66 0.51 -11.68
N VAL A 312 8.41 0.07 -10.45
CA VAL A 312 8.60 0.91 -9.26
C VAL A 312 10.07 1.10 -8.95
N ASP A 313 10.53 2.32 -8.75
CA ASP A 313 11.87 2.53 -8.21
C ASP A 313 11.99 2.03 -6.76
N SER A 314 13.09 1.34 -6.45
CA SER A 314 13.26 0.72 -5.12
C SER A 314 13.36 1.76 -3.99
N ILE A 315 13.93 2.94 -4.28
CA ILE A 315 14.06 4.03 -3.31
C ILE A 315 12.70 4.69 -3.14
N GLU A 316 11.95 4.92 -4.22
CA GLU A 316 10.59 5.47 -4.16
C GLU A 316 9.64 4.56 -3.36
N TYR A 317 9.70 3.23 -3.56
CA TYR A 317 8.93 2.27 -2.75
C TYR A 317 9.27 2.40 -1.26
N LYS A 318 10.56 2.48 -0.92
CA LYS A 318 11.01 2.64 0.47
C LYS A 318 10.56 3.98 1.05
N LYS A 319 10.75 5.08 0.34
CA LYS A 319 10.32 6.43 0.74
C LYS A 319 8.83 6.50 1.05
N THR A 320 7.99 6.02 0.14
CA THR A 320 6.53 6.03 0.31
C THR A 320 6.07 5.14 1.47
N MET A 321 6.78 4.03 1.72
CA MET A 321 6.51 3.18 2.87
C MET A 321 6.96 3.80 4.20
N LEU A 322 8.09 4.52 4.21
CA LEU A 322 8.54 5.30 5.37
C LEU A 322 7.57 6.44 5.71
N ILE A 323 7.00 7.12 4.71
CA ILE A 323 5.92 8.10 4.94
C ILE A 323 4.75 7.45 5.67
N PHE A 324 4.36 6.23 5.29
CA PHE A 324 3.29 5.53 6.00
C PHE A 324 3.68 5.21 7.45
N TYR A 325 4.90 4.74 7.70
CA TYR A 325 5.36 4.43 9.06
C TYR A 325 5.38 5.67 9.95
N GLU A 326 5.90 6.78 9.42
CA GLU A 326 6.14 8.00 10.16
C GLU A 326 4.90 8.88 10.29
N GLN A 327 3.96 8.84 9.33
CA GLN A 327 2.80 9.75 9.29
C GLN A 327 1.45 9.04 9.35
N SER A 328 1.40 7.71 9.27
CA SER A 328 0.15 6.95 9.05
C SER A 328 -0.61 7.39 7.79
N ASN A 329 0.11 7.96 6.82
CA ASN A 329 -0.45 8.49 5.58
C ASN A 329 -0.26 7.50 4.43
N ILE A 330 -1.33 7.23 3.69
CA ILE A 330 -1.33 6.24 2.62
C ILE A 330 -1.22 6.85 1.23
N SER A 331 -1.34 8.17 1.10
CA SER A 331 -1.52 8.85 -0.20
C SER A 331 -0.43 8.50 -1.22
N ALA A 332 0.84 8.55 -0.80
CA ALA A 332 1.97 8.32 -1.69
C ALA A 332 2.06 6.84 -2.12
N PHE A 333 1.86 5.91 -1.18
CA PHE A 333 1.91 4.48 -1.49
C PHE A 333 0.67 4.00 -2.26
N LYS A 334 -0.48 4.65 -2.06
CA LYS A 334 -1.71 4.43 -2.84
C LYS A 334 -1.49 4.69 -4.32
N ASN A 335 -0.76 5.75 -4.66
CA ASN A 335 -0.40 6.04 -6.05
C ASN A 335 0.46 4.92 -6.66
N ILE A 336 1.42 4.37 -5.91
CA ILE A 336 2.20 3.20 -6.37
C ILE A 336 1.26 2.03 -6.64
N PHE A 337 0.36 1.71 -5.72
CA PHE A 337 -0.58 0.59 -5.90
C PHE A 337 -1.44 0.75 -7.16
N ILE A 338 -2.06 1.92 -7.37
CA ILE A 338 -2.89 2.20 -8.54
C ILE A 338 -2.07 2.08 -9.84
N ASN A 339 -0.91 2.74 -9.90
CA ASN A 339 -0.07 2.73 -11.10
C ASN A 339 0.46 1.32 -11.42
N GLN A 340 0.74 0.51 -10.40
CA GLN A 340 1.23 -0.84 -10.62
C GLN A 340 0.12 -1.83 -10.99
N PHE A 341 -1.11 -1.60 -10.54
CA PHE A 341 -2.27 -2.32 -11.04
C PHE A 341 -2.52 -1.98 -12.52
N GLU A 342 -2.53 -0.70 -12.89
CA GLU A 342 -2.62 -0.26 -14.29
C GLU A 342 -1.50 -0.87 -15.15
N PHE A 343 -0.26 -0.80 -14.68
CA PHE A 343 0.88 -1.38 -15.38
C PHE A 343 0.67 -2.86 -15.65
N ALA A 344 0.22 -3.64 -14.66
CA ALA A 344 0.00 -5.07 -14.82
C ALA A 344 -1.08 -5.37 -15.87
N VAL A 345 -2.21 -4.66 -15.79
CA VAL A 345 -3.34 -4.78 -16.74
C VAL A 345 -2.99 -4.33 -18.16
N ASN A 346 -1.99 -3.47 -18.34
CA ASN A 346 -1.60 -3.00 -19.68
C ASN A 346 -0.42 -3.80 -20.28
N THR A 347 0.31 -4.55 -19.45
CA THR A 347 1.61 -5.13 -19.85
C THR A 347 1.55 -6.65 -20.00
N TYR A 348 0.82 -7.34 -19.12
CA TYR A 348 0.75 -8.81 -19.12
C TYR A 348 -0.56 -9.33 -19.70
N PHE A 349 -1.64 -8.58 -19.56
CA PHE A 349 -2.98 -8.97 -20.00
C PHE A 349 -3.54 -7.89 -20.90
#